data_AF-A0A527VLB6-F1
#
_entry.id   AF-A0A527VLB6-F1
#
_cell.length_a   1.000
_cell.length_b   1.000
_cell.length_c   1.000
_cell.angle_alpha   90.00
_cell.angle_beta   90.00
_cell.angle_gamma   90.00
#
_symmetry.space_group_name_H-M   'P 1'
#
loop_
_entity.id
_entity.type
_entity.pdbx_description
1 polymer ?
#
loop_
_entity_poly.entity_id
_entity_poly.type
_entity_poly.pdbx_seq_one_letter_code
_entity_poly.pdbx_strand_id
1 'polypeptide(L)' 'TGARMGHIAMSGEAGSIASLADVKIARRIFIHINNTNPVLDENSAEHAAIKAASWEVAFDGMEMEF' A
#
# COMPACT_ATOMS: atom_id res chain seq x y z
N THR A 1 -10.86 1.16 13.51
CA THR A 1 -9.55 0.97 12.85
C THR A 1 -9.66 -0.22 11.92
N GLY A 2 -8.83 -0.27 10.87
CA GLY A 2 -8.86 -1.36 9.87
C GLY A 2 -8.77 -2.76 10.48
N ALA A 3 -8.04 -2.93 11.58
CA ALA A 3 -7.89 -4.21 12.27
C ALA A 3 -9.24 -4.84 12.71
N ARG A 4 -10.19 -4.05 13.21
CA ARG A 4 -11.52 -4.56 13.59
C ARG A 4 -12.37 -4.98 12.40
N MET A 5 -12.02 -4.50 11.21
CA MET A 5 -12.63 -4.86 9.93
C MET A 5 -11.88 -6.01 9.24
N GLY A 6 -10.85 -6.58 9.88
CA GLY A 6 -10.03 -7.63 9.28
C GLY A 6 -8.96 -7.14 8.30
N HIS A 7 -8.62 -5.84 8.31
CA HIS A 7 -7.59 -5.26 7.44
C HIS A 7 -6.31 -4.93 8.23
N ILE A 8 -5.17 -5.45 7.75
CA ILE A 8 -3.83 -5.07 8.21
C ILE A 8 -3.51 -3.65 7.68
N ALA A 9 -2.87 -2.82 8.50
CA ALA A 9 -2.44 -1.49 8.09
C ALA A 9 -1.27 -1.55 7.11
N MET A 10 -1.11 -0.53 6.25
CA MET A 10 0.04 -0.45 5.35
C MET A 10 1.37 -0.30 6.12
N SER A 11 1.36 0.58 7.11
CA SER A 11 2.53 0.99 7.89
C SER A 11 2.56 0.38 9.29
N GLY A 12 3.67 0.62 10.01
CA GLY A 12 3.95 0.07 11.33
C GLY A 12 4.72 -1.25 11.26
N GLU A 13 5.27 -1.67 12.40
CA GLU A 13 6.11 -2.87 12.50
C GLU A 13 5.35 -4.15 12.11
N ALA A 14 4.07 -4.23 12.46
CA ALA A 14 3.15 -5.30 12.05
C ALA A 14 2.34 -4.95 10.77
N GLY A 15 2.72 -3.88 10.05
CA GLY A 15 2.08 -3.46 8.81
C GLY A 15 2.49 -4.34 7.63
N SER A 16 1.72 -4.29 6.54
CA SER A 16 1.96 -5.12 5.36
C SER A 16 3.30 -4.80 4.68
N ILE A 17 3.76 -3.54 4.71
CA ILE A 17 5.05 -3.15 4.12
C ILE A 17 6.20 -3.84 4.85
N ALA A 18 6.23 -3.76 6.18
CA ALA A 18 7.26 -4.41 7.00
C ALA A 18 7.16 -5.94 6.89
N SER A 19 5.95 -6.49 6.96
CA SER A 19 5.72 -7.94 6.92
C SER A 19 6.13 -8.61 5.59
N LEU A 20 6.18 -7.85 4.50
CA LEU A 20 6.52 -8.35 3.16
C LEU A 20 7.87 -7.86 2.63
N ALA A 21 8.66 -7.17 3.47
CA ALA A 21 9.93 -6.55 3.07
C ALA A 21 10.93 -7.59 2.53
N ASP A 22 11.02 -8.76 3.17
CA ASP A 22 12.00 -9.81 2.82
C ASP A 22 11.51 -10.79 1.75
N VAL A 23 10.25 -10.67 1.29
CA VAL A 23 9.69 -11.54 0.27
C VAL A 23 10.11 -11.04 -1.11
N LYS A 24 10.74 -11.91 -1.91
CA LYS A 24 11.18 -11.58 -3.28
C LYS A 24 9.96 -11.46 -4.21
N ILE A 25 9.52 -10.23 -4.44
CA ILE A 25 8.40 -9.87 -5.33
C ILE A 25 8.86 -8.76 -6.26
N ALA A 26 8.64 -8.91 -7.57
CA ALA A 26 9.09 -7.96 -8.58
C ALA A 26 8.33 -6.62 -8.52
N ARG A 27 7.01 -6.68 -8.28
CA ARG A 27 6.12 -5.51 -8.25
C ARG A 27 5.09 -5.66 -7.14
N ARG A 28 4.91 -4.62 -6.32
CA ARG A 28 3.97 -4.63 -5.18
C ARG A 28 2.97 -3.49 -5.32
N ILE A 29 1.68 -3.82 -5.26
CA ILE A 29 0.60 -2.86 -5.53
C ILE A 29 -0.44 -2.97 -4.42
N PHE A 30 -0.80 -1.86 -3.79
CA PHE A 30 -1.96 -1.79 -2.91
C PHE A 30 -3.24 -1.55 -3.70
N ILE A 31 -4.26 -2.36 -3.45
CA ILE A 31 -5.62 -2.23 -3.98
C ILE A 31 -6.63 -2.31 -2.83
N HIS A 32 -7.91 -2.06 -3.11
CA HIS A 32 -8.98 -2.06 -2.10
C HIS A 32 -8.71 -1.04 -0.99
N ILE A 33 -8.49 0.22 -1.41
CA ILE A 33 -8.10 1.32 -0.54
C ILE A 33 -9.36 2.06 -0.09
N ASN A 34 -9.52 2.20 1.23
CA ASN A 34 -10.63 2.96 1.79
C ASN A 34 -10.49 4.45 1.46
N ASN A 35 -11.60 5.14 1.21
CA ASN A 35 -11.62 6.56 0.83
C ASN A 35 -10.92 7.51 1.83
N THR A 36 -10.81 7.13 3.10
CA THR A 36 -10.13 7.94 4.13
C THR A 36 -8.63 7.70 4.20
N ASN A 37 -8.04 6.84 3.35
CA ASN A 37 -6.62 6.54 3.43
C ASN A 37 -5.81 7.68 2.80
N PRO A 38 -4.90 8.35 3.55
CA PRO A 38 -4.11 9.47 3.04
C PRO A 38 -3.23 9.11 1.85
N VAL A 39 -2.93 7.82 1.63
CA VAL A 39 -2.19 7.35 0.46
C VAL A 39 -2.84 7.71 -0.88
N LEU A 40 -4.14 8.04 -0.88
CA LEU A 40 -4.87 8.52 -2.07
C LEU A 40 -4.53 9.97 -2.43
N ASP A 41 -3.98 10.76 -1.51
CA ASP A 41 -3.40 12.07 -1.80
C ASP A 41 -1.93 11.88 -2.22
N GLU A 42 -1.66 12.08 -3.51
CA GLU A 42 -0.32 11.92 -4.10
C GLU A 42 0.75 12.86 -3.49
N ASN A 43 0.33 13.93 -2.81
CA ASN A 43 1.23 14.87 -2.14
C ASN A 43 1.44 14.55 -0.65
N SER A 44 0.77 13.52 -0.12
CA SER A 44 0.89 13.14 1.28
C SER A 44 2.23 12.48 1.60
N ALA A 45 2.63 12.57 2.88
CA ALA A 45 3.80 11.86 3.37
C ALA A 45 3.61 10.32 3.27
N GLU A 46 2.38 9.84 3.42
CA GLU A 46 2.02 8.44 3.33
C GLU A 46 2.16 7.89 1.90
N HIS A 47 1.73 8.65 0.89
CA HIS A 47 1.95 8.28 -0.51
C HIS A 47 3.45 8.24 -0.83
N ALA A 48 4.21 9.25 -0.39
CA ALA A 48 5.66 9.27 -0.55
C ALA A 48 6.35 8.08 0.14
N ALA A 49 5.89 7.69 1.33
CA ALA A 49 6.46 6.58 2.10
C ALA A 49 6.27 5.22 1.41
N ILE A 50 5.09 4.94 0.84
CA ILE A 50 4.89 3.67 0.14
C ILE A 50 5.70 3.61 -1.16
N LYS A 51 5.86 4.74 -1.88
CA LYS A 51 6.69 4.81 -3.09
C LYS A 51 8.16 4.59 -2.76
N ALA A 52 8.64 5.18 -1.66
CA ALA A 52 10.00 4.93 -1.15
C ALA A 52 10.22 3.45 -0.79
N ALA A 53 9.18 2.75 -0.33
CA ALA A 53 9.20 1.31 -0.09
C ALA A 53 9.00 0.46 -1.37
N SER A 54 9.00 1.07 -2.56
CA SER A 54 8.75 0.41 -3.86
C SER A 54 7.38 -0.29 -3.95
N TRP A 55 6.37 0.34 -3.36
CA TRP A 55 4.96 -0.02 -3.54
C TRP A 55 4.25 1.00 -4.42
N GLU A 56 3.24 0.53 -5.15
CA GLU A 56 2.34 1.34 -5.97
C GLU A 56 0.93 1.39 -5.38
N VAL A 57 0.17 2.42 -5.75
CA VAL A 57 -1.27 2.54 -5.50
C VAL A 57 -1.99 2.12 -6.77
N ALA A 58 -2.85 1.11 -6.68
CA ALA A 58 -3.73 0.77 -7.79
C ALA A 58 -4.73 1.91 -8.05
N PHE A 59 -5.04 2.13 -9.32
CA PHE A 59 -6.04 3.10 -9.77
C PHE A 59 -6.99 2.44 -10.77
N ASP A 60 -8.17 3.02 -10.93
CA ASP A 60 -9.16 2.53 -11.87
C ASP A 60 -8.61 2.57 -13.31
N GLY A 61 -8.69 1.45 -14.02
CA GLY A 61 -8.10 1.30 -15.36
C GLY A 61 -6.62 0.93 -15.38
N MET A 62 -6.00 0.65 -14.23
CA MET A 62 -4.64 0.11 -14.18
C MET A 62 -4.57 -1.26 -14.86
N GLU A 63 -3.80 -1.34 -15.94
CA GLU A 63 -3.48 -2.59 -16.62
C GLU A 63 -2.16 -3.18 -16.10
N MET A 64 -2.03 -4.51 -16.18
CA MET A 64 -0.85 -5.24 -15.75
C MET A 64 -0.27 -6.07 -16.90
N GLU A 65 1.02 -5.87 -17.14
CA GLU A 65 1.84 -6.71 -18.00
C GLU A 65 2.92 -7.39 -17.13
N PHE A 66 3.30 -8.62 -17.49
CA PHE A 66 4.16 -9.50 -16.68
C PHE A 66 5.33 -10.06 -17.48
#